data_AF-A0A4S2AV84-F1
#
_entry.id   AF-A0A4S2AV84-F1
#
_cell.length_a   1.000
_cell.length_b   1.000
_cell.length_c   1.000
_cell.angle_alpha   90.00
_cell.angle_beta   90.00
_cell.angle_gamma   90.00
#
_symmetry.space_group_name_H-M   'P 1'
#
loop_
_entity.id
_entity.type
_entity.pdbx_description
1 polymer ?
#
loop_
_entity_poly.entity_id
_entity_poly.type
_entity_poly.pdbx_seq_one_letter_code
_entity_poly.pdbx_strand_id
1 'polypeptide(L)'
;MEKINLYVAVEQMKRITISGGTFSIKFRKWNRQTRDGGDMVTLTAARLRKKATDESIENASYKLFLTDTTTGRPLNCWECLVMEFNGKRITI
;
A
#
# COMPACT_ATOMS: atom_id res chain seq x y z
N MET A 1 -0.17 8.18 -18.98
CA MET A 1 -0.21 7.22 -17.85
C MET A 1 -1.66 6.87 -17.57
N GLU A 2 -1.98 5.58 -17.57
CA GLU A 2 -3.32 5.10 -17.26
C GLU A 2 -3.69 5.43 -15.80
N LYS A 3 -4.97 5.63 -15.52
CA LYS A 3 -5.50 5.97 -14.19
C LYS A 3 -6.33 4.82 -13.63
N ILE A 4 -6.35 4.66 -12.31
CA ILE A 4 -7.18 3.68 -11.61
C ILE A 4 -7.71 4.28 -10.31
N ASN A 5 -8.99 4.02 -10.01
CA ASN A 5 -9.56 4.41 -8.73
C ASN A 5 -8.92 3.61 -7.58
N LEU A 6 -8.66 4.27 -6.44
CA LEU A 6 -8.01 3.69 -5.27
C LEU A 6 -8.70 2.40 -4.79
N TYR A 7 -10.03 2.41 -4.67
CA TYR A 7 -10.79 1.25 -4.21
C TYR A 7 -10.66 0.06 -5.17
N VAL A 8 -10.72 0.33 -6.47
CA VAL A 8 -10.51 -0.69 -7.50
C VAL A 8 -9.08 -1.24 -7.44
N ALA A 9 -8.08 -0.38 -7.23
CA ALA A 9 -6.70 -0.79 -7.08
C ALA A 9 -6.51 -1.70 -5.85
N VAL A 10 -7.10 -1.35 -4.70
CA VAL A 10 -7.04 -2.16 -3.48
C VAL A 10 -7.70 -3.54 -3.69
N GLU A 11 -8.84 -3.62 -4.37
CA GLU A 11 -9.45 -4.90 -4.70
C GLU A 11 -8.58 -5.76 -5.61
N GLN A 12 -7.89 -5.15 -6.59
CA GLN A 12 -6.93 -5.86 -7.42
C GLN A 12 -5.71 -6.33 -6.61
N MET A 13 -5.17 -5.52 -5.69
CA MET A 13 -4.08 -5.91 -4.78
C MET A 13 -4.47 -7.15 -3.96
N LYS A 14 -5.70 -7.22 -3.44
CA LYS A 14 -6.23 -8.38 -2.71
C LYS A 14 -6.25 -9.62 -3.60
N ARG A 15 -6.84 -9.52 -4.80
CA ARG A 15 -6.94 -10.64 -5.75
C ARG A 15 -5.56 -11.18 -6.14
N ILE A 16 -4.61 -10.29 -6.48
CA ILE A 16 -3.23 -10.65 -6.82
C ILE A 16 -2.55 -11.34 -5.63
N THR A 17 -2.75 -10.85 -4.42
CA THR A 17 -2.16 -11.46 -3.22
C THR A 17 -2.71 -12.87 -2.98
N ILE A 18 -4.04 -13.04 -3.11
CA ILE A 18 -4.71 -14.34 -2.91
C ILE A 18 -4.26 -15.36 -3.96
N SER A 19 -4.03 -14.95 -5.20
CA SER A 19 -3.50 -15.84 -6.25
C SER A 19 -2.00 -16.14 -6.12
N GLY A 20 -1.34 -15.66 -5.06
CA GLY A 20 0.10 -15.83 -4.86
C GLY A 20 0.95 -14.92 -5.73
N GLY A 21 0.36 -13.95 -6.44
CA GLY A 21 1.07 -12.97 -7.24
C GLY A 21 1.75 -11.88 -6.39
N THR A 22 2.42 -10.95 -7.07
CA THR A 22 2.97 -9.71 -6.48
C THR A 22 2.56 -8.52 -7.35
N PHE A 23 2.59 -7.32 -6.78
CA PHE A 23 2.30 -6.09 -7.51
C PHE A 23 3.32 -5.00 -7.19
N SER A 24 3.46 -4.03 -8.09
CA SER A 24 4.22 -2.82 -7.81
C SER A 24 3.32 -1.73 -7.24
N ILE A 25 3.86 -0.96 -6.30
CA ILE A 25 3.15 0.12 -5.63
C ILE A 25 4.11 1.26 -5.30
N LYS A 26 3.64 2.50 -5.46
CA LYS A 26 4.32 3.69 -4.95
C LYS A 26 3.42 4.44 -4.00
N PHE A 27 3.98 4.86 -2.87
CA PHE A 27 3.25 5.61 -1.86
C PHE A 27 4.17 6.55 -1.10
N ARG A 28 3.60 7.62 -0.56
CA ARG A 28 4.36 8.58 0.24
C ARG A 28 4.37 8.17 1.71
N LYS A 29 5.53 8.29 2.37
CA LYS A 29 5.60 8.16 3.83
C LYS A 29 4.86 9.32 4.50
N TRP A 30 4.32 9.07 5.69
CA TRP A 30 3.77 10.10 6.56
C TRP A 30 4.35 9.94 7.95
N ASN A 31 5.01 10.99 8.45
CA ASN A 31 5.49 11.02 9.82
C ASN A 31 4.41 11.66 10.71
N ARG A 32 3.79 10.85 11.56
CA ARG A 32 2.74 11.33 12.47
C ARG A 32 3.27 12.31 13.53
N GLN A 33 4.50 12.11 14.00
CA GLN A 33 5.06 12.93 15.08
C GLN A 33 5.37 14.34 14.58
N THR A 34 5.97 14.46 13.40
CA THR A 34 6.33 15.77 12.82
C THR A 34 5.22 16.37 11.97
N ARG A 35 4.22 15.57 11.59
CA ARG A 35 3.14 15.93 10.64
C ARG A 35 3.66 16.29 9.25
N ASP A 36 4.75 15.66 8.85
CA ASP A 36 5.37 15.87 7.54
C ASP A 36 5.19 14.68 6.60
N GLY A 37 5.01 15.01 5.32
CA GLY A 37 5.13 14.04 4.24
C GLY A 37 6.59 13.65 4.03
N GLY A 38 6.91 12.38 4.21
CA GLY A 38 8.26 11.86 3.99
C GLY A 38 8.51 11.44 2.54
N ASP A 39 9.55 10.63 2.36
CA ASP A 39 9.99 10.12 1.06
C ASP A 39 8.92 9.30 0.34
N MET A 40 9.05 9.24 -1.00
CA MET A 40 8.34 8.28 -1.80
C MET A 40 8.95 6.89 -1.61
N VAL A 41 8.12 5.89 -1.31
CA VAL A 41 8.50 4.48 -1.33
C VAL A 41 8.08 3.90 -2.67
N THR A 42 8.97 3.16 -3.31
CA THR A 42 8.65 2.36 -4.51
C THR A 42 8.94 0.91 -4.20
N LEU A 43 7.92 0.06 -4.30
CA LEU A 43 8.07 -1.40 -4.21
C LEU A 43 7.78 -1.98 -5.59
N THR A 44 8.71 -2.78 -6.10
CA THR A 44 8.56 -3.47 -7.40
C THR A 44 7.79 -4.77 -7.25
N ALA A 45 7.91 -5.44 -6.10
CA ALA A 45 7.18 -6.67 -5.78
C ALA A 45 6.68 -6.62 -4.33
N ALA A 46 5.37 -6.41 -4.18
CA ALA A 46 4.68 -6.37 -2.90
C ALA A 46 3.51 -7.36 -2.85
N ARG A 47 3.19 -7.80 -1.63
CA ARG A 47 1.96 -8.53 -1.28
C ARG A 47 1.27 -7.88 -0.10
N LEU A 48 -0.06 -8.00 -0.04
CA LEU A 48 -0.78 -7.67 1.19
C LEU A 48 -0.50 -8.73 2.27
N ARG A 49 -0.42 -8.28 3.52
CA ARG A 49 -0.38 -9.12 4.72
C ARG A 49 -1.73 -9.09 5.41
N LYS A 50 -1.91 -10.02 6.36
CA LYS A 50 -3.05 -10.01 7.28
C LYS A 50 -3.16 -8.62 7.92
N LYS A 51 -4.34 -8.01 7.78
CA LYS A 51 -4.67 -6.71 8.37
C LYS A 51 -4.62 -6.83 9.90
N ALA A 52 -4.03 -5.84 10.55
CA ALA A 52 -4.13 -5.69 11.99
C ALA A 52 -5.52 -5.14 12.36
N THR A 53 -5.94 -5.30 13.61
CA THR A 53 -7.19 -4.69 14.09
C THR A 53 -6.92 -3.29 14.64
N ASP A 54 -7.94 -2.43 14.72
CA ASP A 54 -7.78 -1.06 15.21
C ASP A 54 -7.38 -1.02 16.70
N GLU A 55 -7.73 -2.05 17.48
CA GLU A 55 -7.29 -2.20 18.87
C GLU A 55 -5.77 -2.43 18.96
N SER A 56 -5.21 -3.15 17.98
CA SER A 56 -3.78 -3.50 17.97
C SER A 56 -2.92 -2.40 17.35
N ILE A 57 -3.43 -1.72 16.31
CA ILE A 57 -2.75 -0.65 15.59
C ILE A 57 -3.80 0.40 15.27
N GLU A 58 -3.61 1.60 15.83
CA GLU A 58 -4.52 2.71 15.60
C GLU A 58 -4.69 2.99 14.10
N ASN A 59 -5.94 3.15 13.66
CA ASN A 59 -6.32 3.40 12.27
C ASN A 59 -5.85 2.30 11.29
N ALA A 60 -5.68 1.06 11.76
CA ALA A 60 -5.41 -0.10 10.90
C ALA A 60 -6.46 -0.23 9.80
N SER A 61 -7.71 0.16 10.06
CA SER A 61 -8.79 0.16 9.08
C SER A 61 -8.48 0.94 7.80
N TYR A 62 -7.64 1.98 7.89
CA TYR A 62 -7.27 2.87 6.77
C TYR A 62 -5.87 2.58 6.21
N LYS A 63 -5.27 1.45 6.58
CA LYS A 63 -3.89 1.09 6.21
C LYS A 63 -3.82 -0.21 5.43
N LEU A 64 -2.97 -0.19 4.40
CA LEU A 64 -2.45 -1.38 3.74
C LEU A 64 -1.26 -1.92 4.54
N PHE A 65 -1.33 -3.21 4.86
CA PHE A 65 -0.23 -3.95 5.44
C PHE A 65 0.47 -4.70 4.31
N LEU A 66 1.72 -4.36 4.05
CA LEU A 66 2.47 -4.82 2.89
C LEU A 66 3.68 -5.65 3.33
N THR A 67 4.09 -6.60 2.50
CA THR A 67 5.44 -7.18 2.51
C THR A 67 6.11 -6.82 1.19
N ASP A 68 7.30 -6.21 1.26
CA ASP A 68 8.21 -6.18 0.12
C ASP A 68 8.77 -7.60 -0.05
N THR A 69 8.38 -8.28 -1.11
CA THR A 69 8.79 -9.68 -1.33
C THR A 69 10.22 -9.80 -1.86
N THR A 70 10.84 -8.70 -2.30
CA THR A 70 12.25 -8.67 -2.69
C THR A 70 13.16 -8.68 -1.46
N THR A 71 12.78 -7.96 -0.40
CA THR A 71 13.59 -7.84 0.83
C THR A 71 13.04 -8.61 2.03
N GLY A 72 11.81 -9.13 1.93
CA GLY A 72 11.08 -9.75 3.03
C GLY A 72 10.56 -8.76 4.08
N ARG A 73 10.77 -7.45 3.90
CA ARG A 73 10.47 -6.44 4.93
C ARG A 73 8.96 -6.17 5.02
N PRO A 74 8.39 -6.14 6.23
CA PRO A 74 7.02 -5.68 6.43
C PRO A 74 6.97 -4.15 6.43
N LEU A 75 5.96 -3.59 5.74
CA LEU A 75 5.67 -2.15 5.71
C LEU A 75 4.17 -1.91 5.94
N ASN A 76 3.82 -0.70 6.37
CA ASN A 76 2.45 -0.23 6.44
C ASN A 76 2.31 1.08 5.66
N CYS A 77 1.21 1.24 4.94
CA CYS A 77 0.92 2.41 4.13
C CYS A 77 -0.50 2.88 4.41
N TRP A 78 -0.74 4.18 4.55
CA TRP A 78 -2.09 4.73 4.51
C TRP A 78 -2.65 4.59 3.10
N GLU A 79 -3.88 4.10 2.95
CA GLU A 79 -4.49 3.86 1.64
C GLU A 79 -4.54 5.15 0.79
N CYS A 80 -4.86 6.28 1.41
CA CYS A 80 -4.93 7.57 0.74
C CYS A 80 -3.58 8.13 0.25
N LEU A 81 -2.45 7.56 0.69
CA LEU A 81 -1.10 7.97 0.28
C LEU A 81 -0.53 7.15 -0.87
N VAL A 82 -1.31 6.21 -1.41
CA VAL A 82 -0.93 5.45 -2.60
C VAL A 82 -1.01 6.36 -3.83
N MET A 83 0.10 6.45 -4.56
CA MET A 83 0.26 7.32 -5.71
C MET A 83 0.18 6.55 -7.02
N GLU A 84 0.74 5.33 -7.05
CA GLU A 84 0.71 4.44 -8.21
C GLU A 84 0.52 2.99 -7.79
N PHE A 85 -0.18 2.24 -8.64
CA PHE A 85 -0.35 0.79 -8.55
C PHE A 85 -0.13 0.18 -9.93
N ASN A 86 0.83 -0.74 -10.08
CA ASN A 86 1.16 -1.39 -11.35
C ASN A 86 1.36 -0.40 -12.52
N GLY A 87 2.05 0.71 -12.26
CA GLY A 87 2.31 1.77 -13.25
C GLY A 87 1.09 2.65 -13.58
N LYS A 88 -0.05 2.44 -12.92
CA LYS A 88 -1.26 3.26 -13.07
C LYS A 88 -1.33 4.29 -11.96
N ARG A 89 -1.67 5.53 -12.31
CA ARG A 89 -1.86 6.62 -11.35
C ARG A 89 -3.13 6.39 -10.54
N ILE A 90 -3.05 6.53 -9.22
CA ILE A 90 -4.25 6.50 -8.38
C ILE A 90 -5.10 7.77 -8.57
N THR A 91 -6.41 7.57 -8.61
CA THR A 91 -7.45 8.61 -8.45
C THR A 91 -8.36 8.25 -7.28
N ILE A 92 -8.95 9.26 -6.65
CA ILE A 92 -9.94 9.09 -5.58
C ILE A 92 -11.34 9.15 -6.18
#